data_AF-E2NKN0-F1
#
_entry.id   AF-E2NKN0-F1
#
_cell.length_a   1.000
_cell.length_b   1.000
_cell.length_c   1.000
_cell.angle_alpha   90.00
_cell.angle_beta   90.00
_cell.angle_gamma   90.00
#
_symmetry.space_group_name_H-M   'P 1'
#
loop_
_entity.id
_entity.type
_entity.pdbx_description
1 polymer ?
#
loop_
_entity_poly.entity_id
_entity_poly.type
_entity_poly.pdbx_seq_one_letter_code
_entity_poly.pdbx_strand_id
1 'polypeptide(L)' 'CAGIGVAPEHIRVVVPLKKNYEEMKQIIREEIEYRGVSVIIPRRECIQTLARKKRNK' A
#
# COMPACT_ATOMS: atom_id res chain seq x y z
N CYS A 1 6.00 5.14 -12.70
CA CYS A 1 5.25 6.42 -12.71
C CYS A 1 5.71 7.28 -11.53
N ALA A 2 6.25 8.48 -11.80
CA ALA A 2 6.53 9.52 -10.80
C ALA A 2 6.20 10.93 -11.37
N GLY A 3 5.26 11.00 -12.32
CA GLY A 3 4.87 12.21 -13.06
C GLY A 3 3.63 12.91 -12.50
N ILE A 4 3.45 12.92 -11.17
CA ILE A 4 2.27 13.52 -10.49
C ILE A 4 2.70 14.72 -9.60
N GLY A 5 3.97 15.14 -9.65
CA GLY A 5 4.49 16.20 -8.76
C GLY A 5 4.57 15.77 -7.29
N VAL A 6 4.57 14.46 -7.04
CA VAL A 6 4.70 13.85 -5.71
C VAL A 6 6.17 13.51 -5.48
N ALA A 7 6.71 13.92 -4.34
CA ALA A 7 8.05 13.53 -3.94
C ALA A 7 8.15 11.99 -3.90
N PRO A 8 9.14 11.36 -4.57
CA PRO A 8 9.24 9.90 -4.66
C PRO A 8 9.24 9.19 -3.30
N GLU A 9 9.75 9.84 -2.27
CA GLU A 9 9.79 9.37 -0.88
C GLU A 9 8.39 9.19 -0.27
N HIS A 10 7.40 9.93 -0.78
CA HIS A 10 6.01 9.90 -0.35
C HIS A 10 5.11 9.09 -1.28
N ILE A 11 5.71 8.28 -2.17
CA ILE A 11 5.01 7.25 -2.94
C ILE A 11 5.25 5.91 -2.26
N ARG A 12 4.37 5.54 -1.34
CA ARG A 12 4.51 4.34 -0.50
C ARG A 12 3.71 3.18 -1.07
N VAL A 13 4.37 2.05 -1.25
CA VAL A 13 3.72 0.81 -1.67
C VAL A 13 3.65 -0.12 -0.48
N VAL A 14 2.44 -0.51 -0.08
CA VAL A 14 2.25 -1.36 1.11
C VAL A 14 1.57 -2.66 0.72
N VAL A 15 1.88 -3.74 1.45
CA VAL A 15 1.22 -5.03 1.28
C VAL A 15 0.23 -5.22 2.43
N PRO A 16 -1.10 -5.06 2.20
CA PRO A 16 -2.10 -5.14 3.27
C PRO A 16 -2.38 -6.57 3.71
N LEU A 17 -1.47 -7.08 4.54
CA LEU A 17 -1.53 -8.36 5.25
C LEU A 17 -1.40 -8.10 6.76
N LYS A 18 -2.02 -8.95 7.58
CA LYS A 18 -2.01 -8.82 9.05
C LYS A 18 -0.60 -8.72 9.64
N LYS A 19 0.37 -9.44 9.08
CA LYS A 19 1.78 -9.40 9.50
C LYS A 19 2.47 -8.05 9.30
N ASN A 20 1.96 -7.21 8.38
CA ASN A 20 2.50 -5.88 8.09
C ASN A 20 1.67 -4.77 8.76
N TYR A 21 0.81 -5.11 9.72
CA TYR A 21 -0.12 -4.14 10.32
C TYR A 21 0.60 -2.97 11.00
N GLU A 22 1.62 -3.24 11.82
CA GLU A 22 2.36 -2.19 12.52
C GLU A 22 3.14 -1.28 11.54
N GLU A 23 3.80 -1.87 10.54
CA GLU A 23 4.49 -1.13 9.47
C GLU A 23 3.52 -0.22 8.71
N MET A 24 2.37 -0.75 8.27
CA MET A 24 1.35 0.05 7.58
C MET A 24 0.80 1.18 8.45
N LYS A 25 0.56 0.89 9.74
CA LYS A 25 0.04 1.87 10.69
C LYS A 25 1.04 3.01 10.91
N GLN A 26 2.34 2.69 10.94
CA GLN A 26 3.40 3.69 11.01
C GLN A 26 3.46 4.52 9.72
N ILE A 27 3.52 3.87 8.55
CA ILE A 27 3.54 4.56 7.25
C ILE A 27 2.35 5.51 7.11
N ILE A 28 1.14 5.06 7.42
CA ILE A 28 -0.06 5.90 7.32
C ILE A 28 0.05 7.13 8.23
N ARG A 29 0.61 7.00 9.43
CA ARG A 29 0.80 8.15 10.33
C ARG A 29 1.82 9.14 9.77
N GLU A 30 2.99 8.64 9.37
CA GLU A 30 4.06 9.45 8.79
C GLU A 30 3.57 10.25 7.57
N GLU A 31 2.81 9.59 6.68
CA GLU A 31 2.27 10.23 5.47
C GLU A 31 1.10 11.19 5.75
N ILE A 32 0.33 11.00 6.83
CA ILE A 32 -0.70 11.96 7.28
C ILE A 32 -0.07 13.22 7.88
N GLU A 33 1.04 13.07 8.61
CA GLU A 33 1.77 14.19 9.20
C GLU A 33 2.55 15.01 8.16
N TYR A 34 2.85 14.40 7.00
CA TYR A 34 3.52 15.06 5.90
C TYR A 34 2.68 16.18 5.30
N ARG A 35 3.23 17.40 5.30
CA ARG A 35 2.58 18.61 4.74
C ARG A 35 2.86 18.75 3.26
N GLY A 36 2.41 17.78 2.48
CA GLY A 36 2.52 17.75 1.03
C GLY A 36 1.60 16.68 0.43
N VAL A 37 1.66 16.51 -0.89
CA VAL A 37 0.94 15.41 -1.54
C VAL A 37 1.68 14.11 -1.25
N SER A 38 0.95 13.14 -0.70
CA SER A 38 1.43 11.78 -0.48
C SER A 38 0.52 10.77 -1.18
N VAL A 39 1.09 9.65 -1.61
CA VAL A 39 0.38 8.57 -2.31
C VAL A 39 0.72 7.23 -1.68
N ILE A 40 -0.29 6.57 -1.11
CA ILE A 40 -0.17 5.19 -0.61
C ILE A 40 -0.87 4.24 -1.57
N ILE A 41 -0.14 3.25 -2.09
CA ILE A 41 -0.62 2.25 -3.05
C ILE A 41 -0.64 0.88 -2.37
N PRO A 42 -1.80 0.40 -1.90
CA PRO A 42 -1.91 -0.95 -1.36
C PRO A 42 -1.85 -1.98 -2.49
N ARG A 43 -0.82 -2.83 -2.49
CA ARG A 43 -0.65 -3.92 -3.45
C ARG A 43 -0.80 -5.27 -2.77
N ARG A 44 -1.90 -5.96 -3.08
CA ARG A 44 -2.08 -7.38 -2.79
C ARG A 44 -2.88 -8.04 -3.89
N GLU A 45 -2.79 -9.35 -3.98
CA GLU A 45 -3.68 -10.11 -4.86
C GLU A 45 -5.14 -9.85 -4.47
N CYS A 46 -5.99 -9.64 -5.47
CA CYS A 46 -7.43 -9.52 -5.25
C CYS A 46 -7.93 -10.78 -4.54
N ILE A 47 -8.74 -10.60 -3.49
CA ILE A 47 -9.31 -11.71 -2.73
C ILE A 47 -10.05 -12.71 -3.63
N GLN A 48 -10.70 -12.21 -4.69
CA GLN A 48 -11.40 -13.07 -5.66
C GLN A 48 -10.42 -13.93 -6.46
N THR A 49 -9.32 -13.34 -6.94
CA THR A 49 -8.27 -14.07 -7.67
C THR A 49 -7.64 -15.14 -6.78
N LEU A 50 -7.30 -14.78 -5.55
CA LEU A 50 -6.78 -15.71 -4.55
C LEU A 50 -7.77 -16.86 -4.29
N ALA A 51 -9.06 -16.56 -4.13
CA ALA A 51 -10.09 -17.56 -3.89
C ALA A 51 -10.33 -18.47 -5.10
N ARG A 52 -10.16 -17.97 -6.34
CA ARG A 52 -10.20 -18.80 -7.56
C ARG A 52 -9.01 -19.76 -7.62
N LYS A 53 -7.79 -19.26 -7.35
CA LYS A 53 -6.57 -20.11 -7.31
C LYS A 53 -6.66 -21.22 -6.26
N LYS A 54 -7.22 -20.93 -5.09
CA LYS A 54 -7.43 -21.94 -4.03
C LYS A 54 -8.45 -23.02 -4.38
N ARG A 55 -9.42 -22.74 -5.25
CA ARG A 55 -10.44 -23.71 -5.69
C ARG A 55 -9.96 -24.63 -6.81
N ASN A 56 -8.99 -24.17 -7.61
CA ASN A 56 -8.41 -24.93 -8.72
C ASN A 56 -7.11 -25.66 -8.34
N LYS A 57 -6.85 -25.84 -7.04
CA LYS A 57 -5.70 -26.55 -6.48
C LYS A 57 -6.21 -27.67 -5.59
#